data_AF-A0A8S1CDR8-F1
#
_entry.id   AF-A0A8S1CDR8-F1
#
_cell.length_a   1.000
_cell.length_b   1.000
_cell.length_c   1.000
_cell.angle_alpha   90.00
_cell.angle_beta   90.00
_cell.angle_gamma   90.00
#
_symmetry.space_group_name_H-M   'P 1'
#
loop_
_entity.id
_entity.type
_entity.pdbx_description
1 polymer ?
#
loop_
_entity_poly.entity_id
_entity_poly.type
_entity_poly.pdbx_seq_one_letter_code
_entity_poly.pdbx_strand_id
1 'polypeptide(L)'
;MGAEVEADSLGDEWKGYVVRIAGGNDKQGFPMKQGVLTNSRVRLLLSKGHSCYRPRRTGERKRKSVRGCIVDGNLSVLALVIVKKGDNEIPGLTDGSVPRRLGPKRASKIRKLFNLSKEDDVRQYVIKRALPLKEGKTKQRFKAPKIQRLITPVTIQVLFV
;
A
#
# COMPACT_ATOMS: atom_id res chain seq x y z
N MET A 1 -4.44 17.14 6.58
CA MET A 1 -4.12 15.90 5.84
C MET A 1 -5.18 14.84 6.13
N GLY A 2 -5.61 14.12 5.11
CA GLY A 2 -6.69 13.12 5.18
C GLY A 2 -8.08 13.62 4.73
N ALA A 3 -8.22 14.91 4.44
CA ALA A 3 -9.45 15.52 3.92
C ALA A 3 -9.68 15.16 2.45
N GLU A 4 -10.96 15.03 2.09
CA GLU A 4 -11.43 14.93 0.71
C GLU A 4 -11.68 16.33 0.17
N VAL A 5 -11.22 16.58 -1.06
CA VAL A 5 -11.25 17.87 -1.71
C VAL A 5 -11.69 17.65 -3.15
N GLU A 6 -12.55 18.55 -3.63
CA GLU A 6 -12.97 18.60 -5.03
C GLU A 6 -11.82 19.16 -5.88
N ALA A 7 -11.48 18.43 -6.94
CA ALA A 7 -10.35 18.77 -7.79
C ALA A 7 -10.73 19.72 -8.94
N ASP A 8 -11.98 20.16 -9.03
CA ASP A 8 -12.52 21.03 -10.09
C ASP A 8 -11.72 22.32 -10.28
N SER A 9 -11.14 22.85 -9.19
CA SER A 9 -10.33 24.07 -9.20
C SER A 9 -8.93 23.90 -9.81
N LEU A 10 -8.47 22.67 -10.06
CA LEU A 10 -7.14 22.40 -10.63
C LEU A 10 -7.12 22.52 -12.16
N GLY A 11 -8.27 22.45 -12.81
CA GLY A 11 -8.44 22.57 -14.26
C GLY A 11 -9.56 21.67 -14.79
N ASP A 12 -9.96 21.90 -16.05
CA ASP A 12 -11.08 21.20 -16.68
C ASP A 12 -10.89 19.67 -16.75
N GLU A 13 -9.65 19.19 -16.83
CA GLU A 13 -9.30 17.77 -16.80
C GLU A 13 -9.70 17.06 -15.50
N TRP A 14 -9.78 17.82 -14.40
CA TRP A 14 -10.04 17.31 -13.05
C TRP A 14 -11.49 17.49 -12.61
N LYS A 15 -12.37 17.95 -13.51
CA LYS A 15 -13.77 18.17 -13.21
C LYS A 15 -14.47 16.88 -12.79
N GLY A 16 -15.19 16.94 -11.67
CA GLY A 16 -15.89 15.81 -11.07
C GLY A 16 -14.99 14.84 -10.28
N TYR A 17 -13.68 15.07 -10.24
CA TYR A 17 -12.78 14.24 -9.43
C TYR A 17 -12.82 14.67 -7.96
N VAL A 18 -12.91 13.66 -7.08
CA VAL A 18 -12.71 13.86 -5.64
C VAL A 18 -11.40 13.20 -5.23
N VAL A 19 -10.50 14.01 -4.68
CA VAL A 19 -9.18 13.57 -4.24
C VAL A 19 -9.05 13.67 -2.73
N ARG A 20 -8.33 12.72 -2.14
CA ARG A 20 -7.96 12.74 -0.73
C ARG A 20 -6.51 13.12 -0.57
N ILE A 21 -6.23 14.08 0.31
CA ILE A 21 -4.86 14.49 0.64
C ILE A 21 -4.23 13.40 1.52
N ALA A 22 -3.42 12.53 0.93
CA ALA A 22 -2.78 11.41 1.62
C ALA A 22 -1.45 11.80 2.31
N GLY A 23 -0.76 12.81 1.79
CA GLY A 23 0.56 13.21 2.29
C GLY A 23 1.09 14.46 1.61
N GLY A 24 2.33 14.80 1.96
CA GLY A 24 3.05 15.88 1.29
C GLY A 24 4.46 16.07 1.85
N ASN A 25 5.27 16.83 1.12
CA ASN A 25 6.63 17.20 1.49
C ASN A 25 6.80 18.71 1.40
N ASP A 26 7.49 19.25 2.40
CA ASP A 26 7.97 20.64 2.45
C ASP A 26 9.09 20.86 1.41
N LYS A 27 9.41 22.11 1.08
CA LYS A 27 10.48 22.49 0.12
C LYS A 27 11.84 21.88 0.44
N GLN A 28 12.16 21.73 1.73
CA GLN A 28 13.40 21.10 2.21
C GLN A 28 13.27 19.58 2.39
N GLY A 29 12.20 18.95 1.88
CA GLY A 29 11.99 17.51 1.92
C GLY A 29 11.49 16.97 3.26
N PHE A 30 11.01 17.82 4.17
CA PHE A 30 10.40 17.35 5.42
C PHE A 30 8.98 16.81 5.15
N PRO A 31 8.69 15.54 5.51
CA PRO A 31 7.37 14.96 5.29
C PRO A 31 6.34 15.50 6.28
N MET A 32 5.08 15.57 5.83
CA MET A 32 3.93 15.90 6.68
C MET A 32 3.62 14.75 7.65
N LYS A 33 3.27 15.11 8.88
CA LYS A 33 2.86 14.15 9.92
C LYS A 33 1.39 14.34 10.32
N GLN A 34 0.59 13.29 10.18
CA GLN A 34 -0.81 13.29 10.65
C GLN A 34 -0.87 13.53 12.16
N GLY A 35 -1.83 14.35 12.60
CA GLY A 35 -2.08 14.66 14.00
C GLY A 35 -1.24 15.81 14.57
N VAL A 36 -0.29 16.35 13.80
CA VAL A 36 0.40 17.59 14.16
C VAL A 36 -0.37 18.75 13.54
N LEU A 37 -1.29 19.34 14.30
CA LEU A 37 -2.24 20.37 13.85
C LEU A 37 -1.59 21.76 13.71
N THR A 38 -0.45 21.83 13.06
CA THR A 38 0.24 23.08 12.74
C THR A 38 0.48 23.15 11.24
N ASN A 39 0.66 24.36 10.71
CA ASN A 39 1.25 24.54 9.39
C ASN A 39 2.77 24.48 9.47
N SER A 40 3.41 25.01 10.51
CA SER A 40 4.87 25.07 10.64
C SER A 40 5.56 23.71 10.91
N ARG A 41 6.90 23.71 10.92
CA ARG A 41 7.71 22.55 11.31
C ARG A 41 7.83 22.43 12.82
N VAL A 42 7.69 21.22 13.32
CA VAL A 42 7.81 20.90 14.74
C VAL A 42 8.85 19.81 14.95
N ARG A 43 9.65 19.93 16.02
CA ARG A 43 10.63 18.90 16.42
C ARG A 43 10.01 17.97 17.45
N LEU A 44 9.72 16.74 17.04
CA LEU A 44 9.10 15.71 17.89
C LEU A 44 10.08 14.58 18.20
N LEU A 45 9.92 13.97 19.37
CA LEU A 45 10.66 12.77 19.77
C LEU A 45 9.93 11.51 19.25
N LEU A 46 10.38 10.96 18.13
CA LEU A 46 9.74 9.82 17.45
C LEU A 46 10.34 8.48 17.90
N SER A 47 9.49 7.48 18.09
CA SER A 47 9.86 6.08 18.36
C SER A 47 9.54 5.14 17.16
N LYS A 48 9.88 3.86 17.28
CA LYS A 48 9.56 2.83 16.27
C LYS A 48 8.05 2.76 16.01
N GLY A 49 7.66 2.82 14.72
CA GLY A 49 6.26 2.74 14.28
C GLY A 49 5.62 4.09 13.97
N HIS A 50 6.22 5.21 14.40
CA HIS A 50 5.77 6.52 13.94
C HIS A 50 6.13 6.77 12.48
N SER A 51 5.20 7.40 11.75
CA SER A 51 5.50 8.01 10.45
C SER A 51 6.65 9.01 10.54
N CYS A 52 7.40 9.14 9.44
CA CYS A 52 8.57 10.02 9.27
C CYS A 52 9.85 9.57 10.01
N TYR A 53 9.84 8.41 10.68
CA TYR A 53 11.03 7.86 11.33
C TYR A 53 11.23 6.37 11.02
N ARG A 54 12.47 6.04 10.62
CA ARG A 54 12.96 4.68 10.46
C ARG A 54 14.08 4.45 11.49
N PRO A 55 13.82 3.75 12.61
CA PRO A 55 14.84 3.50 13.62
C PRO A 55 15.93 2.56 13.09
N ARG A 56 17.17 2.76 13.54
CA ARG A 56 18.31 1.88 13.22
C ARG A 56 18.58 0.88 14.33
N ARG A 57 18.38 1.29 15.58
CA ARG A 57 18.52 0.42 16.75
C ARG A 57 17.17 0.16 17.41
N THR A 58 17.02 -1.01 18.03
CA THR A 58 15.86 -1.35 18.85
C THR A 58 15.78 -0.41 20.05
N GLY A 59 14.57 0.08 20.36
CA GLY A 59 14.33 0.99 21.49
C GLY A 59 14.77 2.45 21.27
N GLU A 60 15.44 2.78 20.16
CA GLU A 60 15.90 4.14 19.88
C GLU A 60 14.72 5.10 19.68
N ARG A 61 14.80 6.26 20.34
CA ARG A 61 13.95 7.42 20.07
C ARG A 61 14.82 8.56 19.56
N LYS A 62 14.37 9.24 18.50
CA LYS A 62 15.12 10.35 17.90
C LYS A 62 14.25 11.59 17.75
N ARG A 63 14.80 12.74 18.16
CA ARG A 63 14.17 14.04 17.93
C ARG A 63 14.36 14.43 16.47
N LYS A 64 13.26 14.49 15.71
CA LYS A 64 13.25 14.84 14.28
C LYS A 64 12.30 16.00 14.01
N SER A 65 12.67 16.84 13.07
CA SER A 65 11.81 17.87 12.51
C SER A 65 10.83 17.23 11.52
N VAL A 66 9.54 17.55 11.65
CA VAL A 66 8.48 17.12 10.75
C VAL A 66 7.61 18.33 10.40
N ARG A 67 6.97 18.29 9.22
CA ARG A 67 5.98 19.30 8.84
C ARG A 67 4.62 18.92 9.44
N GLY A 68 3.86 19.90 9.91
CA GLY A 68 2.50 19.67 10.39
C GLY A 68 1.55 19.26 9.26
N CYS A 69 0.32 18.89 9.62
CA CYS A 69 -0.64 18.33 8.67
C CYS A 69 -1.51 19.36 7.95
N ILE A 70 -1.41 20.64 8.31
CA ILE A 70 -2.13 21.74 7.66
C ILE A 70 -1.38 22.12 6.38
N VAL A 71 -2.14 22.22 5.29
CA VAL A 71 -1.61 22.57 3.96
C VAL A 71 -1.38 24.07 3.90
N ASP A 72 -0.24 24.46 3.32
CA ASP A 72 0.24 25.85 3.26
C ASP A 72 1.16 25.99 2.03
N GLY A 73 1.36 27.21 1.53
CA GLY A 73 2.16 27.51 0.33
C GLY A 73 3.66 27.20 0.45
N ASN A 74 4.11 26.81 1.63
CA ASN A 74 5.46 26.31 1.87
C ASN A 74 5.67 24.84 1.47
N LEU A 75 4.60 24.10 1.14
CA LEU A 75 4.72 22.74 0.62
C LEU A 75 5.22 22.76 -0.83
N SER A 76 6.07 21.80 -1.19
CA SER A 76 6.55 21.64 -2.56
C SER A 76 5.83 20.53 -3.31
N VAL A 77 5.40 19.48 -2.60
CA VAL A 77 4.73 18.32 -3.21
C VAL A 77 3.58 17.89 -2.32
N LEU A 78 2.42 17.64 -2.91
CA LEU A 78 1.28 17.00 -2.26
C LEU A 78 1.08 15.60 -2.85
N ALA A 79 0.81 14.63 -1.99
CA ALA A 79 0.43 13.29 -2.40
C ALA A 79 -1.08 13.16 -2.28
N LEU A 80 -1.75 12.98 -3.42
CA LEU A 80 -3.20 12.87 -3.55
C LEU A 80 -3.59 11.44 -3.95
N VAL A 81 -4.77 10.99 -3.51
CA VAL A 81 -5.35 9.71 -3.89
C VAL A 81 -6.76 9.96 -4.42
N ILE A 82 -7.06 9.47 -5.62
CA ILE A 82 -8.41 9.58 -6.20
C ILE A 82 -9.37 8.69 -5.39
N VAL A 83 -10.45 9.28 -4.91
CA VAL A 83 -11.55 8.59 -4.22
C VAL A 83 -12.72 8.36 -5.18
N LYS A 84 -13.04 9.38 -5.99
CA LYS A 84 -14.06 9.30 -7.04
C LYS A 84 -13.45 9.74 -8.36
N LYS A 85 -13.62 8.91 -9.40
CA LYS A 85 -13.25 9.23 -10.79
C LYS A 85 -14.26 10.26 -11.32
N GLY A 86 -13.77 11.33 -11.93
CA GLY A 86 -14.60 12.31 -12.65
C GLY A 86 -14.89 11.87 -14.09
N ASP A 87 -15.37 12.82 -14.90
CA ASP A 87 -15.89 12.54 -16.24
C ASP A 87 -14.77 12.32 -17.27
N ASN A 88 -13.69 13.12 -17.19
CA ASN A 88 -12.57 13.06 -18.11
C ASN A 88 -11.54 12.01 -17.70
N GLU A 89 -10.85 11.38 -18.65
CA GLU A 89 -9.74 10.47 -18.35
C GLU A 89 -8.41 11.22 -18.27
N ILE A 90 -7.58 10.85 -17.30
CA ILE A 90 -6.26 11.44 -17.06
C ILE A 90 -5.19 10.49 -17.56
N PRO A 91 -4.33 10.94 -18.50
CA PRO A 91 -3.36 10.08 -19.13
C PRO A 91 -2.37 9.49 -18.13
N GLY A 92 -2.15 8.18 -18.22
CA GLY A 92 -1.21 7.45 -17.36
C GLY A 92 -1.68 7.19 -15.91
N LEU A 93 -2.85 7.73 -15.51
CA LEU A 93 -3.43 7.47 -14.19
C LEU A 93 -4.70 6.62 -14.28
N THR A 94 -5.65 7.00 -15.14
CA THR A 94 -6.91 6.27 -15.30
C THR A 94 -6.96 5.35 -16.52
N ASP A 95 -6.09 5.54 -17.50
CA ASP A 95 -6.13 4.77 -18.77
C ASP A 95 -5.78 3.29 -18.57
N GLY A 96 -4.91 3.00 -17.59
CA GLY A 96 -4.30 1.69 -17.42
C GLY A 96 -4.73 1.02 -16.12
N SER A 97 -5.15 -0.23 -16.19
CA SER A 97 -5.29 -1.07 -14.99
C SER A 97 -3.96 -1.76 -14.65
N VAL A 98 -3.35 -1.42 -13.52
CA VAL A 98 -2.15 -2.12 -13.04
C VAL A 98 -2.56 -3.40 -12.29
N PRO A 99 -2.22 -4.60 -12.79
CA PRO A 99 -2.63 -5.85 -12.14
C PRO A 99 -1.90 -6.07 -10.82
N ARG A 100 -2.60 -6.65 -9.85
CA ARG A 100 -1.99 -7.03 -8.56
C ARG A 100 -1.00 -8.17 -8.78
N ARG A 101 0.28 -7.87 -8.56
CA ARG A 101 1.39 -8.82 -8.78
C ARG A 101 1.34 -10.07 -7.90
N LEU A 102 0.85 -9.96 -6.67
CA LEU A 102 0.91 -11.04 -5.68
C LEU A 102 -0.48 -11.43 -5.19
N GLY A 103 -0.79 -12.72 -5.29
CA GLY A 103 -1.97 -13.32 -4.68
C GLY A 103 -1.80 -13.59 -3.18
N PRO A 104 -2.89 -14.00 -2.50
CA PRO A 104 -2.85 -14.35 -1.09
C PRO A 104 -1.98 -15.59 -0.81
N LYS A 105 -1.13 -15.50 0.22
CA LYS A 105 -0.27 -16.60 0.69
C LYS A 105 -0.88 -17.46 1.81
N ARG A 106 -1.79 -16.90 2.61
CA ARG A 106 -2.37 -17.57 3.78
C ARG A 106 -3.61 -18.38 3.37
N ALA A 107 -3.75 -19.62 3.86
CA ALA A 107 -4.87 -20.51 3.52
C ALA A 107 -6.25 -19.84 3.68
N SER A 108 -6.50 -19.16 4.81
CA SER A 108 -7.78 -18.46 5.03
C SER A 108 -8.07 -17.33 4.03
N LYS A 109 -7.02 -16.63 3.55
CA LYS A 109 -7.18 -15.58 2.54
C LYS A 109 -7.40 -16.17 1.13
N ILE A 110 -6.85 -17.35 0.85
CA ILE A 110 -7.10 -18.08 -0.40
C ILE A 110 -8.55 -18.55 -0.43
N ARG A 111 -9.04 -19.16 0.66
CA ARG A 111 -10.46 -19.56 0.79
C ARG A 111 -11.40 -18.39 0.57
N LYS A 112 -11.14 -17.25 1.23
CA LYS A 112 -11.95 -16.03 1.06
C LYS A 112 -11.92 -15.47 -0.36
N LEU A 113 -10.80 -15.61 -1.09
CA LEU A 113 -10.69 -15.09 -2.45
C LEU A 113 -11.52 -15.90 -3.45
N PHE A 114 -11.51 -17.23 -3.29
CA PHE A 114 -12.19 -18.16 -4.21
C PHE A 114 -13.53 -18.67 -3.67
N ASN A 115 -14.03 -18.09 -2.55
CA ASN A 115 -15.24 -18.52 -1.85
C ASN A 115 -15.28 -20.04 -1.56
N LEU A 116 -14.14 -20.61 -1.15
CA LEU A 116 -14.02 -22.03 -0.85
C LEU A 116 -14.49 -22.35 0.57
N SER A 117 -15.01 -23.57 0.72
CA SER A 117 -15.35 -24.16 2.01
C SER A 117 -14.09 -24.59 2.79
N LYS A 118 -14.25 -25.14 4.00
CA LYS A 118 -13.10 -25.62 4.79
C LYS A 118 -12.60 -26.99 4.31
N GLU A 119 -13.51 -27.73 3.67
CA GLU A 119 -13.37 -29.07 3.14
C GLU A 119 -12.49 -29.06 1.88
N ASP A 120 -12.54 -27.96 1.12
CA ASP A 120 -11.79 -27.79 -0.12
C ASP A 120 -10.27 -27.63 0.11
N ASP A 121 -9.47 -28.28 -0.76
CA ASP A 121 -8.02 -28.14 -0.76
C ASP A 121 -7.58 -26.85 -1.45
N VAL A 122 -7.08 -25.91 -0.64
CA VAL A 122 -6.55 -24.62 -1.10
C VAL A 122 -5.29 -24.73 -1.97
N ARG A 123 -4.61 -25.90 -2.00
CA ARG A 123 -3.36 -26.07 -2.77
C ARG A 123 -3.57 -25.95 -4.28
N GLN A 124 -4.73 -26.37 -4.76
CA GLN A 124 -5.06 -26.33 -6.19
C GLN A 124 -5.30 -24.89 -6.67
N TYR A 125 -5.87 -24.05 -5.80
CA TYR A 125 -6.27 -22.67 -6.11
C TYR A 125 -5.18 -21.62 -5.84
N VAL A 126 -3.93 -22.03 -5.54
CA VAL A 126 -2.84 -21.06 -5.34
C VAL A 126 -2.49 -20.40 -6.67
N ILE A 127 -2.61 -19.07 -6.71
CA ILE A 127 -2.22 -18.26 -7.86
C ILE A 127 -0.71 -18.43 -8.11
N LYS A 128 -0.37 -19.01 -9.27
CA LYS A 128 1.00 -19.19 -9.73
C LYS A 128 1.36 -18.08 -10.71
N ARG A 129 2.60 -17.59 -10.62
CA ARG A 129 3.12 -16.59 -11.55
C ARG A 129 3.94 -17.25 -12.65
N ALA A 130 3.56 -17.08 -13.90
CA ALA A 130 4.40 -17.41 -15.03
C ALA A 130 5.63 -16.50 -15.07
N LEU A 131 6.81 -17.08 -15.21
CA LEU A 131 8.05 -16.34 -15.44
C LEU A 131 8.28 -16.18 -16.94
N PRO A 132 8.92 -15.07 -17.38
CA PRO A 132 9.32 -14.93 -18.78
C PRO A 132 10.26 -16.08 -19.15
N LEU A 133 10.11 -16.59 -20.38
CA LEU A 133 11.03 -17.59 -20.92
C LEU A 133 12.41 -16.95 -21.02
N LYS A 134 13.43 -17.64 -20.50
CA LYS A 134 14.82 -17.26 -20.73
C LYS A 134 15.26 -17.90 -22.04
N GLU A 135 16.10 -17.21 -22.80
CA GLU A 135 16.71 -17.73 -24.03
C GLU A 135 17.29 -19.13 -23.77
N GLY A 136 16.95 -20.08 -24.65
CA GLY A 136 17.35 -21.49 -24.54
C GLY A 136 16.45 -22.39 -23.67
N LYS A 137 15.36 -21.88 -23.08
CA LYS A 137 14.39 -22.73 -22.33
C LYS A 137 13.05 -22.81 -23.03
N THR A 138 12.69 -24.02 -23.47
CA THR A 138 11.41 -24.31 -24.14
C THR A 138 10.21 -24.38 -23.19
N LYS A 139 10.42 -24.65 -21.89
CA LYS A 139 9.31 -24.80 -20.91
C LYS A 139 9.09 -23.54 -20.08
N GLN A 140 7.84 -23.06 -20.05
CA GLN A 140 7.41 -21.97 -19.19
C GLN A 140 7.48 -22.40 -17.71
N ARG A 141 8.14 -21.59 -16.87
CA ARG A 141 8.28 -21.87 -15.44
C ARG A 141 7.27 -21.07 -14.63
N PHE A 142 6.65 -21.72 -13.66
CA PHE A 142 5.73 -21.08 -12.72
C PHE A 142 6.35 -20.97 -11.33
N LYS A 143 6.17 -19.83 -10.65
CA LYS A 143 6.51 -19.66 -9.23
C LYS A 143 5.24 -19.53 -8.40
N ALA A 144 5.15 -20.31 -7.33
CA ALA A 144 4.06 -20.29 -6.37
C ALA A 144 4.56 -19.92 -4.97
N PRO A 145 3.78 -19.18 -4.16
CA PRO A 145 4.10 -18.97 -2.77
C PRO A 145 3.88 -20.25 -1.94
N LYS A 146 4.74 -20.51 -0.94
CA LYS A 146 4.46 -21.53 0.08
C LYS A 146 3.24 -21.11 0.91
N ILE A 147 2.19 -21.94 0.91
CA ILE A 147 0.97 -21.65 1.67
C ILE A 147 1.29 -21.61 3.16
N GLN A 148 0.87 -20.54 3.83
CA GLN A 148 1.04 -20.40 5.27
C GLN A 148 -0.26 -20.76 5.99
N ARG A 149 -0.13 -21.40 7.16
CA ARG A 149 -1.24 -21.84 8.03
C ARG A 149 -2.21 -22.79 7.32
N LEU A 150 -1.68 -23.69 6.49
CA LEU A 150 -2.42 -24.83 6.00
C LEU A 150 -2.36 -25.93 7.05
N ILE A 151 -3.52 -26.49 7.40
CA ILE A 151 -3.60 -27.68 8.24
C ILE A 151 -3.27 -28.88 7.34
N THR A 152 -2.22 -29.60 7.67
CA THR A 152 -1.80 -30.84 7.03
C THR A 152 -1.85 -32.00 8.04
N PRO A 153 -1.89 -33.27 7.58
CA PRO A 153 -1.87 -34.41 8.50
C PRO A 153 -0.71 -34.38 9.50
N VAL A 154 0.48 -33.95 9.03
CA VAL A 154 1.66 -33.74 9.88
C VAL A 154 1.41 -32.70 10.98
N THR A 155 0.76 -31.58 10.65
CA THR A 155 0.45 -30.56 11.68
C THR A 155 -0.60 -31.04 12.68
N ILE A 156 -1.50 -31.95 12.30
CA ILE A 156 -2.47 -32.56 13.21
C ILE A 156 -1.75 -33.50 14.17
N GLN A 157 -0.88 -34.38 13.65
CA GLN A 157 -0.09 -35.30 14.47
C GLN A 157 0.76 -34.59 15.53
N VAL A 158 1.38 -33.45 15.19
CA VAL A 158 2.20 -32.67 16.13
C VAL A 158 1.35 -31.90 17.16
N LEU A 159 0.07 -31.66 16.90
CA LEU A 159 -0.81 -30.92 17.83
C LEU A 159 -1.49 -31.80 18.87
N PHE A 160 -1.60 -33.11 18.58
CA PHE A 160 -2.28 -34.11 19.42
C PHE A 160 -1.29 -35.01 20.19
N VAL A 161 -0.01 -34.63 20.24
CA VAL A 161 1.04 -35.18 21.12
C VAL A 161 1.48 -34.06 22.05
#